data_AF-A0A699YIR9-F1
#
_entry.id   AF-A0A699YIR9-F1
#
_cell.length_a   1.000
_cell.length_b   1.000
_cell.length_c   1.000
_cell.angle_alpha   90.00
_cell.angle_beta   90.00
_cell.angle_gamma   90.00
#
_symmetry.space_group_name_H-M   'P 1'
#
loop_
_entity.id
_entity.type
_entity.pdbx_description
1 polymer ?
#
loop_
_entity_poly.entity_id
_entity_poly.type
_entity_poly.pdbx_seq_one_letter_code
_entity_poly.pdbx_strand_id
1 'polypeptide(L)'
;EAKVSEGQQQWWRFKAAHFDSVLLFKMGKFYEMFEMDSYVGVDVLGLIFMKGDQPHAGFPEIRYHDMAEALARAGYRVVVVEQTETPEQLARRNEER
;
A
#
# COMPACT_ATOMS: atom_id res chain seq x y z
N GLU A 1 19.26 -14.99 5.70
CA GLU A 1 18.05 -14.18 5.89
C GLU A 1 17.61 -13.65 4.53
N ALA A 2 16.32 -13.71 4.20
CA ALA A 2 15.82 -13.15 2.95
C ALA A 2 15.88 -11.62 3.04
N LYS A 3 16.54 -10.97 2.07
CA LYS A 3 16.63 -9.52 2.01
C LYS A 3 15.23 -8.95 1.72
N VAL A 4 14.71 -8.13 2.63
CA VAL A 4 13.45 -7.39 2.44
C VAL A 4 13.57 -6.50 1.20
N SER A 5 12.55 -6.52 0.33
CA SER A 5 12.57 -5.70 -0.90
C SER A 5 12.60 -4.20 -0.57
N GLU A 6 13.12 -3.38 -1.48
CA GLU A 6 13.16 -1.92 -1.29
C GLU A 6 11.77 -1.32 -1.08
N GLY A 7 10.76 -1.83 -1.80
CA GLY A 7 9.37 -1.43 -1.63
C GLY A 7 8.82 -1.79 -0.24
N GLN A 8 9.10 -3.00 0.25
CA GLN A 8 8.67 -3.42 1.59
C GLN A 8 9.38 -2.60 2.68
N GLN A 9 10.67 -2.28 2.51
CA GLN A 9 11.38 -1.37 3.40
C GLN A 9 10.74 0.03 3.42
N GLN A 10 10.36 0.55 2.25
CA GLN A 10 9.69 1.84 2.14
C GLN A 10 8.33 1.82 2.84
N TRP A 11 7.53 0.77 2.65
CA TRP A 11 6.27 0.60 3.35
C TRP A 11 6.46 0.59 4.88
N TRP A 12 7.43 -0.17 5.40
CA TRP A 12 7.73 -0.19 6.84
C TRP A 12 8.14 1.18 7.39
N ARG A 13 8.84 2.01 6.61
CA ARG A 13 9.18 3.38 7.01
C ARG A 13 7.93 4.25 7.16
N PHE A 14 7.01 4.19 6.19
CA PHE A 14 5.74 4.91 6.31
C PHE A 14 4.89 4.38 7.46
N LYS A 15 4.83 3.06 7.65
CA LYS A 15 4.07 2.45 8.73
C LYS A 15 4.62 2.83 10.10
N ALA A 16 5.95 2.89 10.26
CA ALA A 16 6.58 3.33 11.50
C ALA A 16 6.23 4.79 11.85
N ALA A 17 6.11 5.68 10.85
CA ALA A 17 5.73 7.07 11.03
C ALA A 17 4.21 7.28 11.24
N HIS A 18 3.39 6.35 10.74
CA HIS A 18 1.93 6.43 10.72
C HIS A 18 1.30 5.13 11.25
N PHE A 19 1.75 4.68 12.42
CA PHE A 19 1.39 3.36 12.94
C PHE A 19 -0.11 3.22 13.24
N ASP A 20 -0.77 4.33 13.59
CA ASP A 20 -2.20 4.47 13.89
C ASP A 20 -3.10 4.50 12.64
N SER A 21 -2.52 4.41 11.45
CA SER A 21 -3.21 4.61 10.18
C SER A 21 -3.17 3.36 9.30
N VAL A 22 -4.17 3.22 8.43
CA VAL A 22 -4.22 2.21 7.38
C VAL A 22 -3.57 2.78 6.13
N LEU A 23 -2.54 2.10 5.61
CA LEU A 23 -1.84 2.54 4.42
C LEU A 23 -2.47 1.93 3.16
N LEU A 24 -2.84 2.79 2.22
CA LEU A 24 -3.12 2.44 0.84
C LEU A 24 -1.86 2.75 0.03
N PHE A 25 -1.05 1.72 -0.25
CA PHE A 25 0.26 1.87 -0.85
C PHE A 25 0.21 1.66 -2.36
N LYS A 26 0.45 2.71 -3.14
CA LYS A 26 0.37 2.68 -4.60
C LYS A 26 1.43 1.77 -5.20
N MET A 27 1.01 0.74 -5.91
CA MET A 27 1.88 -0.14 -6.71
C MET A 27 1.32 -0.28 -8.12
N GLY A 28 1.86 0.51 -9.04
CA GLY A 28 1.37 0.58 -10.42
C GLY A 28 -0.10 1.02 -10.45
N LYS A 29 -0.98 0.17 -10.97
CA LYS A 29 -2.42 0.46 -11.09
C LYS A 29 -3.26 0.02 -9.89
N PHE A 30 -2.62 -0.36 -8.78
CA PHE A 30 -3.28 -0.89 -7.59
C PHE A 30 -2.90 -0.10 -6.35
N TYR A 31 -3.81 -0.07 -5.38
CA TYR A 31 -3.46 0.22 -4.00
C TYR A 31 -3.36 -1.10 -3.26
N GLU A 32 -2.20 -1.30 -2.66
CA GLU A 32 -1.86 -2.50 -1.92
C GLU A 32 -1.86 -2.20 -0.42
N MET A 33 -2.29 -3.20 0.34
CA MET A 33 -2.34 -3.21 1.80
C MET A 33 -1.51 -4.41 2.27
N PHE A 34 -0.53 -4.17 3.13
CA PHE A 34 0.41 -5.19 3.59
C PHE A 34 0.27 -5.42 5.09
N GLU A 35 0.65 -6.62 5.53
CA GLU A 35 0.78 -6.98 6.94
C GLU A 35 -0.52 -6.64 7.71
N MET A 36 -0.45 -5.84 8.79
CA MET A 36 -1.62 -5.47 9.59
C MET A 36 -2.72 -4.74 8.80
N ASP A 37 -2.38 -3.98 7.76
CA ASP A 37 -3.37 -3.23 6.99
C ASP A 37 -4.18 -4.16 6.08
N SER A 38 -3.56 -5.26 5.62
CA SER A 38 -4.25 -6.25 4.78
C SER A 38 -5.41 -6.92 5.53
N TYR A 39 -5.27 -7.16 6.83
CA TYR A 39 -6.36 -7.70 7.66
C TYR A 39 -7.55 -6.73 7.74
N VAL A 40 -7.28 -5.42 7.87
CA VAL A 40 -8.33 -4.39 7.84
C VAL A 40 -9.01 -4.38 6.48
N GLY A 41 -8.25 -4.49 5.39
CA GLY A 41 -8.80 -4.57 4.04
C GLY A 41 -9.73 -5.79 3.86
N VAL A 42 -9.36 -6.95 4.39
CA VAL A 42 -10.21 -8.15 4.31
C VAL A 42 -11.48 -7.98 5.16
N ASP A 43 -11.37 -7.49 6.39
CA ASP A 43 -12.50 -7.37 7.32
C ASP A 43 -13.48 -6.25 6.93
N VAL A 44 -12.96 -5.05 6.62
CA VAL A 44 -13.78 -3.84 6.41
C VAL A 44 -14.19 -3.67 4.95
N LEU A 45 -13.29 -3.99 4.01
CA LEU A 45 -13.51 -3.78 2.58
C LEU A 45 -13.92 -5.05 1.84
N GLY A 46 -13.94 -6.21 2.52
CA GLY A 46 -14.26 -7.50 1.91
C GLY A 46 -13.25 -7.92 0.86
N LEU A 47 -12.00 -7.48 0.97
CA LEU A 47 -10.92 -7.93 0.08
C LEU A 47 -10.58 -9.40 0.35
N ILE A 48 -9.85 -10.00 -0.58
CA ILE A 48 -9.36 -11.37 -0.46
C ILE A 48 -7.84 -11.31 -0.36
N PHE A 49 -7.27 -12.10 0.55
CA PHE A 49 -5.81 -12.25 0.61
C PHE A 49 -5.26 -12.83 -0.70
N MET A 50 -4.22 -12.19 -1.21
CA MET A 50 -3.45 -12.71 -2.32
C MET A 50 -2.54 -13.85 -1.87
N LYS A 51 -2.20 -14.73 -2.81
CA LYS A 51 -1.33 -15.86 -2.53
C LYS A 51 0.10 -15.37 -2.27
N GLY A 52 0.64 -15.73 -1.11
CA GLY A 52 2.02 -15.43 -0.72
C GLY A 52 2.27 -15.88 0.72
N ASP A 53 3.52 -15.76 1.16
CA ASP A 53 3.90 -16.09 2.54
C ASP A 53 3.53 -14.98 3.53
N GLN A 54 3.26 -13.77 3.05
CA GLN A 54 2.93 -12.59 3.85
C GLN A 54 1.48 -12.13 3.61
N PRO A 55 0.78 -11.61 4.64
CA PRO A 55 -0.55 -11.03 4.49
C PRO A 55 -0.54 -9.84 3.52
N HIS A 56 -1.28 -9.99 2.44
CA HIS A 56 -1.32 -9.02 1.34
C HIS A 56 -2.69 -9.03 0.69
N ALA A 57 -3.28 -7.84 0.52
CA ALA A 57 -4.53 -7.62 -0.18
C ALA A 57 -4.49 -6.28 -0.90
N GLY A 58 -5.34 -6.06 -1.90
CA GLY A 58 -5.33 -4.82 -2.66
C GLY A 58 -6.54 -4.68 -3.58
N PHE A 59 -6.65 -3.50 -4.19
CA PHE A 59 -7.73 -3.17 -5.12
C PHE A 59 -7.23 -2.21 -6.22
N PRO A 60 -7.89 -2.20 -7.40
CA PRO A 60 -7.48 -1.34 -8.50
C PRO A 60 -7.73 0.14 -8.18
N GLU A 61 -6.86 1.02 -8.69
CA GLU A 61 -6.90 2.46 -8.46
C GLU A 61 -8.27 3.10 -8.69
N ILE A 62 -9.03 2.63 -9.67
CA ILE A 62 -10.35 3.16 -10.00
C ILE A 62 -11.35 3.06 -8.82
N ARG A 63 -11.11 2.15 -7.87
CA ARG A 63 -11.92 1.96 -6.66
C ARG A 63 -11.44 2.79 -5.47
N TYR A 64 -10.40 3.60 -5.63
CA TYR A 64 -9.79 4.38 -4.57
C TYR A 64 -10.80 5.15 -3.72
N HIS A 65 -11.65 5.93 -4.38
CA HIS A 65 -12.61 6.79 -3.68
C HIS A 65 -13.54 5.96 -2.79
N ASP A 66 -14.14 4.90 -3.34
CA ASP A 66 -15.06 4.03 -2.59
C ASP A 66 -14.38 3.36 -1.38
N MET A 67 -13.16 2.85 -1.58
CA MET A 67 -12.43 2.10 -0.57
C MET A 67 -11.93 2.99 0.55
N ALA A 68 -11.34 4.15 0.21
CA ALA A 68 -10.88 5.12 1.19
C ALA A 68 -12.05 5.67 2.01
N GLU A 69 -13.19 5.94 1.37
CA GLU A 69 -14.39 6.43 2.05
C GLU A 69 -15.01 5.36 2.98
N ALA A 70 -15.01 4.09 2.57
CA ALA A 70 -15.46 2.99 3.42
C ALA A 70 -14.58 2.83 4.68
N LEU A 71 -13.25 2.89 4.54
CA LEU A 71 -12.32 2.89 5.68
C LEU A 71 -12.55 4.09 6.61
N ALA A 72 -12.70 5.29 6.05
CA ALA A 72 -12.94 6.50 6.83
C ALA A 72 -14.27 6.43 7.62
N ARG A 73 -15.35 5.94 6.99
CA ARG A 73 -16.64 5.70 7.66
C ARG A 73 -16.55 4.67 8.77
N ALA A 74 -15.69 3.67 8.62
CA ALA A 74 -15.42 2.68 9.66
C ALA A 74 -14.51 3.22 10.79
N GLY A 75 -14.12 4.50 10.75
CA GLY A 75 -13.34 5.16 11.79
C GLY A 75 -11.83 5.03 11.64
N TYR A 76 -11.34 4.47 10.53
CA TYR A 76 -9.91 4.37 10.28
C TYR A 76 -9.34 5.67 9.75
N ARG A 77 -8.16 6.04 10.25
CA ARG A 77 -7.31 7.04 9.63
C ARG A 77 -6.63 6.42 8.41
N VAL A 78 -6.85 6.99 7.23
CA VAL A 78 -6.30 6.46 5.98
C VAL A 78 -5.12 7.32 5.52
N VAL A 79 -4.02 6.67 5.17
CA VAL A 79 -2.84 7.30 4.55
C VAL A 79 -2.68 6.73 3.15
N VAL A 80 -2.62 7.60 2.16
CA VAL A 80 -2.44 7.21 0.76
C VAL A 80 -1.02 7.54 0.36
N VAL A 81 -0.27 6.52 -0.06
CA VAL A 81 1.11 6.68 -0.50
C VAL A 81 1.13 6.53 -2.01
N GLU A 82 1.48 7.61 -2.71
CA GLU A 82 1.52 7.66 -4.17
C GLU A 82 2.92 7.41 -4.73
N GLN A 83 2.98 6.93 -5.97
CA GLN A 83 4.21 6.94 -6.75
C GLN A 83 4.39 8.32 -7.38
N THR A 84 5.44 9.03 -6.97
CA THR A 84 5.74 10.39 -7.45
C THR A 84 6.65 10.41 -8.69
N GLU A 85 7.12 9.24 -9.12
CA GLU A 85 7.96 9.07 -10.30
C GLU A 85 7.36 8.00 -11.23
N THR A 86 7.44 8.23 -12.53
CA THR A 86 7.20 7.19 -13.55
C THR A 86 8.44 6.28 -13.70
N PRO A 87 8.29 5.08 -14.30
CA PRO A 87 9.45 4.22 -14.59
C PRO A 87 10.55 4.92 -15.40
N GLU A 88 10.19 5.80 -16.34
CA GLU A 88 11.13 6.57 -17.15
C GLU A 88 11.89 7.60 -16.32
N GLN A 89 11.20 8.29 -15.40
CA GLN A 89 11.83 9.25 -14.49
C GLN A 89 12.80 8.54 -13.53
N LEU A 90 12.43 7.35 -13.03
CA LEU A 90 13.29 6.51 -12.22
C LEU A 90 14.55 6.07 -12.98
N ALA A 91 14.40 5.64 -14.24
CA ALA A 91 15.52 5.24 -15.09
C ALA A 91 16.51 6.40 -15.27
N ARG A 92 16.02 7.58 -15.63
CA ARG A 92 16.85 8.79 -15.76
C ARG A 92 17.58 9.15 -14.46
N ARG A 93 16.90 9.11 -13.31
CA ARG A 93 17.54 9.38 -12.01
C ARG A 93 18.66 8.40 -11.69
N ASN A 94 18.50 7.13 -12.09
CA ASN A 94 19.53 6.12 -11.88
C ASN A 94 20.75 6.31 -12.79
N GLU A 95 20.57 6.89 -13.98
CA GLU A 95 21.67 7.27 -14.88
C GLU A 95 22.47 8.49 -14.36
N GLU A 96 21.81 9.39 -13.62
CA GLU A 96 22.42 10.58 -13.01
C GLU A 96 23.14 10.29 -11.68
N ARG A 97 23.05 9.06 -11.15
CA ARG A 97 23.67 8.61 -9.89
C ARG A 97 25.03 7.97 -10.12
#